data_AF-A0A2P7MS88-F1
#
_entry.id   AF-A0A2P7MS88-F1
#
_cell.length_a   1.000
_cell.length_b   1.000
_cell.length_c   1.000
_cell.angle_alpha   90.00
_cell.angle_beta   90.00
_cell.angle_gamma   90.00
#
_symmetry.space_group_name_H-M   'P 1'
#
loop_
_entity.id
_entity.type
_entity.pdbx_description
1 polymer ?
#
loop_
_entity_poly.entity_id
_entity_poly.type
_entity_poly.pdbx_seq_one_letter_code
_entity_poly.pdbx_strand_id
1 'polypeptide(L)'
;MPEEPCQCPDCQRFYREHDRLIRENPTLRQQQELNWAALQSFRTLAGRVMEELQKQQEATEAAASQANAAAGGQGAGTGAVEDEGAEPDAFQQAMADLENINAHLFSIEALMERIFDVRVPDEVEQKFREVAGELAPDPLNADRLRLNRLLHQTPDLPG
;
A
#
# COMPACT_ATOMS: atom_id res chain seq x y z
N MET A 1 18.44 -6.30 -25.10
CA MET A 1 18.21 -7.69 -24.67
C MET A 1 17.22 -7.62 -23.51
N PRO A 2 16.01 -8.20 -23.58
CA PRO A 2 15.18 -8.32 -22.39
C PRO A 2 15.93 -9.22 -21.41
N GLU A 3 16.25 -8.71 -20.22
CA GLU A 3 16.91 -9.50 -19.17
C GLU A 3 16.05 -10.72 -18.82
N GLU A 4 16.70 -11.88 -18.66
CA GLU A 4 16.00 -13.11 -18.28
C GLU A 4 15.29 -12.92 -16.92
N PRO A 5 14.05 -13.43 -16.76
CA PRO A 5 13.33 -13.30 -15.49
C PRO A 5 14.09 -14.01 -14.37
N CYS A 6 14.16 -13.37 -13.19
CA CYS A 6 14.81 -13.94 -12.00
C CYS A 6 14.27 -15.34 -11.69
N GLN A 7 15.17 -16.31 -11.48
CA GLN A 7 14.82 -17.72 -11.25
C GLN A 7 14.96 -18.15 -9.79
N CYS A 8 15.11 -17.22 -8.83
CA CYS A 8 15.21 -17.60 -7.43
C CYS A 8 13.88 -18.20 -6.92
N PRO A 9 13.90 -19.05 -5.87
CA PRO A 9 12.70 -19.74 -5.38
C PRO A 9 11.53 -18.82 -5.04
N ASP A 10 11.80 -17.66 -4.45
CA ASP A 10 10.78 -16.69 -4.07
C ASP A 10 10.11 -16.05 -5.28
N CYS A 11 10.91 -15.65 -6.28
CA CYS A 11 10.39 -15.11 -7.54
C CYS A 11 9.54 -16.14 -8.27
N GLN A 12 10.00 -17.39 -8.34
CA GLN A 12 9.23 -18.46 -8.96
C GLN A 12 7.91 -18.72 -8.24
N ARG A 13 7.89 -18.70 -6.89
CA ARG A 13 6.66 -18.82 -6.12
C ARG A 13 5.71 -17.67 -6.43
N PHE A 14 6.22 -16.45 -6.46
CA PHE A 14 5.44 -15.26 -6.77
C PHE A 14 4.84 -15.31 -8.19
N TYR A 15 5.65 -15.61 -9.21
CA TYR A 15 5.17 -15.74 -10.59
C TYR A 15 4.09 -16.81 -10.73
N ARG A 16 4.25 -17.96 -10.06
CA ARG A 16 3.23 -19.02 -10.07
C ARG A 16 1.90 -18.54 -9.47
N GLU A 17 1.96 -17.81 -8.36
CA GLU A 17 0.75 -17.30 -7.70
C GLU A 17 0.09 -16.20 -8.53
N HIS A 18 0.87 -15.31 -9.12
CA HIS A 18 0.35 -14.28 -10.00
C HIS A 18 -0.29 -14.86 -11.27
N ASP A 19 0.37 -15.82 -11.92
CA ASP A 19 -0.22 -16.55 -13.06
C ASP A 19 -1.52 -17.27 -12.67
N ARG A 20 -1.58 -17.78 -11.43
CA ARG A 20 -2.79 -18.40 -10.87
C ARG A 20 -3.91 -17.39 -10.71
N LEU A 21 -3.64 -16.20 -10.16
CA LEU A 21 -4.64 -15.14 -9.99
C LEU A 21 -5.28 -14.73 -11.32
N ILE A 22 -4.47 -14.59 -12.38
CA ILE A 22 -4.96 -14.28 -13.73
C ILE A 22 -5.89 -15.39 -14.26
N ARG A 23 -5.53 -16.67 -14.06
CA ARG A 23 -6.34 -17.81 -14.50
C ARG A 23 -7.64 -17.98 -13.72
N GLU A 24 -7.61 -17.76 -12.40
CA GLU A 24 -8.79 -17.92 -11.53
C GLU A 24 -9.78 -16.75 -11.65
N ASN A 25 -9.28 -15.57 -12.05
CA ASN A 25 -10.06 -14.34 -12.17
C ASN A 25 -9.98 -13.77 -13.59
N PRO A 26 -10.36 -14.53 -14.63
CA PRO A 26 -10.00 -14.21 -16.00
C PRO A 26 -10.85 -13.12 -16.66
N THR A 27 -11.89 -12.58 -16.00
CA THR A 27 -12.75 -11.52 -16.56
C THR A 27 -12.33 -10.12 -16.11
N LEU A 28 -12.75 -9.08 -16.84
CA LEU A 28 -12.54 -7.70 -16.42
C LEU A 28 -13.16 -7.46 -15.04
N ARG A 29 -14.39 -7.92 -14.84
CA ARG A 29 -15.09 -7.79 -13.55
C ARG A 29 -14.33 -8.43 -12.38
N GLN A 30 -13.76 -9.61 -12.58
CA GLN A 30 -13.00 -10.29 -11.54
C GLN A 30 -11.64 -9.62 -11.28
N GLN A 31 -10.97 -9.16 -12.33
CA GLN A 31 -9.73 -8.37 -12.18
C GLN A 31 -9.98 -7.06 -11.43
N GLN A 32 -11.09 -6.38 -11.73
CA GLN A 32 -11.54 -5.23 -10.95
C GLN A 32 -11.70 -5.63 -9.48
N GLU A 33 -12.51 -6.65 -9.17
CA GLU A 33 -12.75 -7.13 -7.79
C GLU A 33 -11.47 -7.45 -7.02
N LEU A 34 -10.49 -8.10 -7.65
CA LEU A 34 -9.18 -8.35 -7.05
C LEU A 34 -8.46 -7.05 -6.66
N ASN A 35 -8.40 -6.09 -7.57
CA ASN A 35 -7.75 -4.80 -7.32
C ASN A 35 -8.46 -4.01 -6.21
N TRP A 36 -9.79 -4.07 -6.15
CA TRP A 36 -10.56 -3.47 -5.06
C TRP A 36 -10.26 -4.14 -3.72
N ALA A 37 -10.27 -5.47 -3.67
CA ALA A 37 -9.93 -6.20 -2.45
C ALA A 37 -8.52 -5.85 -1.96
N ALA A 38 -7.54 -5.72 -2.87
CA ALA A 38 -6.18 -5.30 -2.54
C ALA A 38 -6.12 -3.88 -1.97
N LEU A 39 -6.82 -2.91 -2.60
CA LEU A 39 -6.87 -1.53 -2.13
C LEU A 39 -7.53 -1.43 -0.74
N GLN A 40 -8.67 -2.09 -0.55
CA GLN A 40 -9.37 -2.13 0.73
C GLN A 40 -8.51 -2.77 1.84
N SER A 41 -7.79 -3.84 1.50
CA SER A 41 -6.86 -4.50 2.44
C SER A 41 -5.73 -3.55 2.84
N PHE A 42 -5.12 -2.85 1.88
CA PHE A 42 -4.05 -1.89 2.17
C PHE A 42 -4.55 -0.75 3.05
N ARG A 43 -5.66 -0.11 2.69
CA ARG A 43 -6.23 0.98 3.49
C ARG A 43 -6.57 0.53 4.91
N THR A 44 -7.16 -0.65 5.07
CA THR A 44 -7.48 -1.18 6.40
C THR A 44 -6.20 -1.33 7.23
N LEU A 45 -5.14 -1.90 6.65
CA LEU A 45 -3.87 -2.06 7.33
C LEU A 45 -3.23 -0.71 7.69
N ALA A 46 -3.18 0.23 6.75
CA ALA A 46 -2.64 1.57 6.97
C ALA A 46 -3.40 2.30 8.10
N GLY A 47 -4.73 2.26 8.07
CA GLY A 47 -5.58 2.83 9.12
C GLY A 47 -5.29 2.23 10.50
N ARG A 48 -5.15 0.90 10.59
CA ARG A 48 -4.81 0.22 11.85
C ARG A 48 -3.43 0.59 12.38
N VAL A 49 -2.44 0.76 11.50
CA VAL A 49 -1.11 1.23 11.91
C VAL A 49 -1.19 2.65 12.47
N MET A 50 -1.91 3.58 11.82
CA MET A 50 -2.08 4.94 12.34
C MET A 50 -2.76 4.97 13.71
N GLU A 51 -3.85 4.21 13.88
CA GLU A 51 -4.56 4.10 15.16
C GLU A 51 -3.63 3.62 16.29
N GLU A 52 -2.73 2.68 16.00
CA GLU A 52 -1.80 2.14 16.98
C GLU A 52 -0.68 3.13 17.33
N LEU A 53 -0.13 3.83 16.33
CA LEU A 53 0.89 4.85 16.53
C LEU A 53 0.36 6.04 17.35
N GLN A 54 -0.87 6.49 17.07
CA GLN A 54 -1.52 7.57 17.84
C GLN A 54 -1.69 7.19 19.32
N LYS A 55 -2.15 5.96 19.61
CA LYS A 55 -2.26 5.47 20.99
C LYS A 55 -0.89 5.43 21.71
N GLN A 56 0.17 5.05 21.00
CA GLN A 56 1.52 5.04 21.56
C GLN A 56 2.02 6.46 21.89
N GLN A 57 1.68 7.44 21.07
CA GLN A 57 1.98 8.85 21.34
C GLN A 57 1.21 9.35 22.57
N GLU A 58 -0.11 9.14 22.62
CA GLU A 58 -0.96 9.53 23.77
C GLU A 58 -0.48 8.89 25.08
N ALA A 59 -0.07 7.62 25.05
CA ALA A 59 0.46 6.92 26.21
C ALA A 59 1.80 7.53 26.69
N THR A 60 2.68 7.89 25.74
CA THR A 60 3.94 8.56 26.03
C THR A 60 3.74 9.93 26.66
N GLU A 61 2.83 10.73 26.09
CA GLU A 61 2.47 12.06 26.62
C GLU A 61 1.84 11.98 28.01
N ALA A 62 0.97 11.00 28.25
CA ALA A 62 0.35 10.74 29.54
C ALA A 62 1.40 10.33 30.60
N ALA A 63 2.39 9.52 30.23
CA ALA A 63 3.49 9.13 31.12
C ALA A 63 4.42 10.32 31.45
N ALA A 64 4.76 11.14 30.45
CA ALA A 64 5.58 12.35 30.64
C ALA A 64 4.88 13.37 31.55
N SER A 65 3.57 13.55 31.38
CA SER A 65 2.75 14.45 32.21
C SER A 65 2.70 13.99 33.68
N GLN A 66 2.63 12.68 33.91
CA GLN A 66 2.67 12.10 35.27
C GLN A 66 4.05 12.23 35.92
N ALA A 67 5.14 12.10 35.15
CA ALA A 67 6.50 12.30 35.65
C ALA A 67 6.77 13.76 36.06
N ASN A 68 6.30 14.73 35.26
CA ASN A 68 6.41 16.15 35.58
C ASN A 68 5.51 16.57 36.77
N ALA A 69 4.35 15.95 36.95
CA ALA A 69 3.49 16.18 38.11
C ALA A 69 4.12 15.65 39.42
N ALA A 70 4.90 14.55 39.36
CA ALA A 70 5.61 14.01 40.52
C ALA A 70 6.85 14.83 40.93
N ALA A 71 7.42 15.62 40.00
CA ALA A 71 8.55 16.51 40.25
C ALA A 71 8.15 17.92 40.76
N GLY A 72 6.85 18.23 40.86
CA GLY A 72 6.29 19.54 41.20
C GLY A 72 6.40 19.97 42.67
N GLY A 73 7.50 19.66 43.34
CA GLY A 73 7.85 20.20 44.66
C GLY A 73 9.05 21.14 44.58
N GLN A 74 8.77 22.44 44.41
CA GLN A 74 9.63 23.63 44.60
C GLN A 74 10.30 24.24 43.34
N GLY A 75 9.98 25.51 43.10
CA GLY A 75 10.88 26.46 42.44
C GLY A 75 10.28 27.23 41.26
N ALA A 76 9.78 28.44 41.52
CA ALA A 76 9.49 29.43 40.49
C ALA A 76 10.79 29.82 39.75
N GLY A 77 10.77 29.80 38.42
CA GLY A 77 11.88 30.25 37.59
C GLY A 77 11.43 30.44 36.14
N THR A 78 11.13 31.69 35.79
CA THR A 78 10.90 32.17 34.42
C THR A 78 12.13 31.90 33.56
N GLY A 79 11.97 31.09 32.51
CA GLY A 79 12.93 30.94 31.43
C GLY A 79 12.16 30.73 30.14
N ALA A 80 12.04 31.79 29.34
CA ALA A 80 11.55 31.73 27.98
C ALA A 80 12.40 30.70 27.23
N VAL A 81 11.77 29.65 26.71
CA VAL A 81 12.40 28.78 25.72
C VAL A 81 12.05 29.38 24.37
N GLU A 82 13.09 29.88 23.72
CA GLU A 82 13.05 30.44 22.38
C GLU A 82 12.49 29.41 21.40
N ASP A 83 11.48 29.85 20.68
CA ASP A 83 10.88 29.23 19.51
C ASP A 83 11.85 29.36 18.33
N GLU A 84 12.87 28.51 18.29
CA GLU A 84 13.78 28.39 17.15
C GLU A 84 13.75 26.97 16.58
N GLY A 85 12.93 26.79 15.54
CA GLY A 85 13.16 25.80 14.49
C GLY A 85 13.11 24.34 14.91
N ALA A 86 12.07 23.93 15.65
CA ALA A 86 11.82 22.51 15.86
C ALA A 86 11.45 21.85 14.52
N GLU A 87 12.43 21.22 13.87
CA GLU A 87 12.19 20.16 12.89
C GLU A 87 11.07 19.27 13.45
N PRO A 88 10.02 18.94 12.65
CA PRO A 88 9.01 18.02 13.12
C PRO A 88 9.72 16.77 13.61
N ASP A 89 9.37 16.31 14.83
CA ASP A 89 9.86 15.03 15.34
C ASP A 89 9.67 14.00 14.22
N ALA A 90 10.69 13.20 13.91
CA ALA A 90 10.65 12.26 12.78
C ALA A 90 9.39 11.38 12.81
N PHE A 91 8.87 11.14 14.02
CA PHE A 91 7.57 10.51 14.25
C PHE A 91 6.37 11.33 13.72
N GLN A 92 6.29 12.63 14.03
CA GLN A 92 5.23 13.51 13.53
C GLN A 92 5.26 13.61 12.01
N GLN A 93 6.45 13.68 11.41
CA GLN A 93 6.59 13.67 9.95
C GLN A 93 6.10 12.35 9.34
N ALA A 94 6.51 11.20 9.90
CA ALA A 94 6.04 9.89 9.45
C ALA A 94 4.50 9.75 9.60
N MET A 95 3.92 10.37 10.62
CA MET A 95 2.48 10.39 10.82
C MET A 95 1.77 11.24 9.75
N ALA A 96 2.28 12.44 9.48
CA ALA A 96 1.76 13.27 8.38
C ALA A 96 1.86 12.57 7.01
N ASP A 97 2.96 11.84 6.76
CA ASP A 97 3.14 11.07 5.53
C ASP A 97 2.12 9.93 5.41
N LEU A 98 1.84 9.21 6.50
CA LEU A 98 0.81 8.17 6.53
C LEU A 98 -0.61 8.74 6.34
N GLU A 99 -0.91 9.92 6.87
CA GLU A 99 -2.18 10.61 6.62
C GLU A 99 -2.32 11.00 5.15
N ASN A 100 -1.25 11.53 4.54
CA ASN A 100 -1.20 11.84 3.11
C ASN A 100 -1.41 10.60 2.24
N ILE A 101 -0.73 9.49 2.56
CA ILE A 101 -0.93 8.20 1.89
C ILE A 101 -2.40 7.77 1.98
N ASN A 102 -3.01 7.85 3.16
CA ASN A 102 -4.42 7.49 3.31
C ASN A 102 -5.34 8.39 2.47
N ALA A 103 -5.12 9.70 2.44
CA ALA A 103 -5.87 10.62 1.59
C ALA A 103 -5.76 10.26 0.09
N HIS A 104 -4.58 9.81 -0.36
CA HIS A 104 -4.40 9.30 -1.72
C HIS A 104 -5.14 7.98 -1.94
N LEU A 105 -5.14 7.05 -0.98
CA LEU A 105 -5.91 5.81 -1.07
C LEU A 105 -7.42 6.07 -1.18
N PHE A 106 -7.95 7.05 -0.45
CA PHE A 106 -9.34 7.53 -0.63
C PHE A 106 -9.59 8.04 -2.05
N SER A 107 -8.65 8.81 -2.61
CA SER A 107 -8.78 9.33 -3.97
C SER A 107 -8.78 8.22 -5.02
N ILE A 108 -7.94 7.20 -4.82
CA ILE A 108 -7.89 6.00 -5.68
C ILE A 108 -9.18 5.20 -5.55
N GLU A 109 -9.71 5.03 -4.35
CA GLU A 109 -10.98 4.33 -4.11
C GLU A 109 -12.13 4.98 -4.91
N ALA A 110 -12.28 6.31 -4.81
CA ALA A 110 -13.30 7.04 -5.55
C ALA A 110 -13.12 7.00 -7.08
N LEU A 111 -11.90 6.80 -7.57
CA LEU A 111 -11.63 6.54 -8.99
C LEU A 111 -12.00 5.10 -9.37
N MET A 112 -11.65 4.15 -8.52
CA MET A 112 -11.96 2.73 -8.72
C MET A 112 -13.46 2.49 -8.75
N GLU A 113 -14.25 3.10 -7.86
CA GLU A 113 -15.72 3.02 -7.91
C GLU A 113 -16.27 3.41 -9.29
N ARG A 114 -15.74 4.49 -9.88
CA ARG A 114 -16.13 4.92 -11.24
C ARG A 114 -15.72 3.94 -12.33
N ILE A 115 -14.56 3.30 -12.19
CA ILE A 115 -14.09 2.27 -13.12
C ILE A 115 -14.98 1.03 -13.02
N PHE A 116 -15.42 0.67 -11.81
CA PHE A 116 -16.26 -0.49 -11.53
C PHE A 116 -17.68 -0.38 -12.10
N ASP A 117 -18.20 0.84 -12.23
CA ASP A 117 -19.50 1.07 -12.84
C ASP A 117 -19.50 0.83 -14.37
N VAL A 118 -18.31 0.73 -14.99
CA VAL A 118 -18.18 0.43 -16.42
C VAL A 118 -18.50 -1.03 -16.67
N ARG A 119 -19.61 -1.27 -17.37
CA ARG A 119 -19.98 -2.59 -17.90
C ARG A 119 -19.50 -2.72 -19.33
N VAL A 120 -18.94 -3.87 -19.66
CA VAL A 120 -18.56 -4.24 -21.03
C VAL A 120 -19.47 -5.36 -21.55
N PRO A 121 -19.65 -5.49 -22.88
CA PRO A 121 -20.40 -6.60 -23.47
C PRO A 121 -19.78 -7.97 -23.18
N ASP A 122 -20.59 -9.03 -23.25
CA ASP A 122 -20.17 -10.40 -22.99
C ASP A 122 -19.05 -10.87 -23.95
N GLU A 123 -19.03 -10.37 -25.18
CA GLU A 123 -17.96 -10.68 -26.14
C GLU A 123 -16.60 -10.16 -25.67
N VAL A 124 -16.58 -9.02 -24.98
CA VAL A 124 -15.36 -8.46 -24.39
C VAL A 124 -14.93 -9.31 -23.20
N GLU A 125 -15.86 -9.67 -22.31
CA GLU A 125 -15.55 -10.56 -21.18
C GLU A 125 -15.04 -11.93 -21.65
N GLN A 126 -15.61 -12.45 -22.73
CA GLN A 126 -15.13 -13.69 -23.34
C GLN A 126 -13.70 -13.53 -23.87
N LYS A 127 -13.37 -12.40 -24.49
CA LYS A 127 -12.01 -12.11 -24.94
C LYS A 127 -11.02 -12.02 -23.78
N PHE A 128 -11.42 -11.43 -22.66
CA PHE A 128 -10.62 -11.43 -21.42
C PHE A 128 -10.28 -12.85 -20.99
N ARG A 129 -11.24 -13.78 -21.00
CA ARG A 129 -11.01 -15.18 -20.64
C ARG A 129 -10.06 -15.90 -21.58
N GLU A 130 -10.21 -15.69 -22.88
CA GLU A 130 -9.32 -16.26 -23.88
C GLU A 130 -7.89 -15.80 -23.67
N VAL A 131 -7.68 -14.48 -23.55
CA VAL A 131 -6.34 -13.91 -23.36
C VAL A 131 -5.72 -14.36 -22.04
N ALA A 132 -6.47 -14.34 -20.94
CA ALA A 132 -6.00 -14.86 -19.65
C ALA A 132 -5.59 -16.34 -19.73
N GLY A 133 -6.34 -17.14 -20.51
CA GLY A 133 -6.04 -18.54 -20.80
C GLY A 133 -4.80 -18.73 -21.68
N GLU A 134 -4.54 -17.84 -22.64
CA GLU A 134 -3.37 -17.86 -23.54
C GLU A 134 -2.07 -17.39 -22.86
N LEU A 135 -2.17 -16.44 -21.93
CA LEU A 135 -1.01 -15.91 -21.20
C LEU A 135 -0.36 -16.98 -20.30
N ALA A 136 -1.16 -17.86 -19.71
CA ALA A 136 -0.72 -18.84 -18.72
C ALA A 136 0.18 -20.00 -19.24
N PRO A 137 -0.08 -20.64 -20.40
CA PRO A 137 0.65 -21.82 -20.85
C PRO A 137 2.07 -21.55 -21.35
N ASP A 138 2.38 -20.37 -21.88
CA ASP A 138 3.72 -20.05 -22.42
C ASP A 138 4.59 -19.31 -21.37
N PRO A 139 5.69 -19.92 -20.87
CA PRO A 139 6.64 -19.29 -19.94
C PRO A 139 7.45 -18.13 -20.52
N LEU A 140 7.49 -17.98 -21.84
CA LEU A 140 8.23 -16.93 -22.52
C LEU A 140 7.32 -15.88 -23.16
N ASN A 141 6.00 -15.95 -22.92
CA ASN A 141 5.07 -14.95 -23.40
C ASN A 141 5.46 -13.55 -22.87
N ALA A 142 5.63 -12.60 -23.79
CA ALA A 142 6.14 -11.27 -23.46
C ALA A 142 5.21 -10.48 -22.53
N ASP A 143 3.90 -10.64 -22.68
CA ASP A 143 2.90 -9.98 -21.83
C ASP A 143 2.88 -10.60 -20.44
N ARG A 144 2.99 -11.95 -20.33
CA ARG A 144 3.16 -12.63 -19.04
C ARG A 144 4.43 -12.16 -18.32
N LEU A 145 5.56 -12.07 -19.03
CA LEU A 145 6.81 -11.57 -18.47
C LEU A 145 6.70 -10.12 -18.02
N ARG A 146 5.99 -9.28 -18.78
CA ARG A 146 5.74 -7.88 -18.42
C ARG A 146 4.90 -7.78 -17.15
N LEU A 147 3.81 -8.55 -17.03
CA LEU A 147 2.96 -8.53 -15.85
C LEU A 147 3.71 -9.04 -14.60
N ASN A 148 4.48 -10.13 -14.75
CA ASN A 148 5.32 -10.66 -13.68
C ASN A 148 6.40 -9.66 -13.24
N ARG A 149 6.97 -8.87 -14.16
CA ARG A 149 7.93 -7.81 -13.83
C ARG A 149 7.29 -6.65 -13.08
N LEU A 150 6.10 -6.17 -13.47
CA LEU A 150 5.42 -5.05 -12.79
C LEU A 150 5.23 -5.29 -11.29
N LEU A 151 5.07 -6.56 -10.90
CA LEU A 151 4.86 -6.94 -9.52
C LEU A 151 6.13 -7.38 -8.79
N HIS A 152 7.18 -7.74 -9.54
CA HIS A 152 8.48 -8.11 -8.98
C HIS A 152 9.41 -6.92 -8.80
N GLN A 153 9.41 -6.00 -9.77
CA GLN A 153 10.07 -4.71 -9.70
C GLN A 153 9.02 -3.68 -9.29
N THR A 154 8.72 -3.61 -8.00
CA THR A 154 8.41 -2.28 -7.45
C THR A 154 9.62 -1.43 -7.81
N PRO A 155 9.47 -0.28 -8.52
CA PRO A 155 10.64 0.54 -8.82
C PRO A 155 11.39 0.74 -7.51
N ASP A 156 12.69 0.44 -7.50
CA ASP A 156 13.54 0.86 -6.40
C ASP A 156 13.29 2.36 -6.27
N LEU A 157 12.51 2.76 -5.25
CA LEU A 157 12.43 4.15 -4.87
C LEU A 157 13.88 4.54 -4.60
N PRO A 158 14.42 5.58 -5.25
CA PRO A 158 15.74 6.06 -4.90
C PRO A 158 15.69 6.42 -3.41
N GLY A 159 16.34 5.59 -2.59
CA GLY A 159 16.54 5.85 -1.17
C GLY A 159 17.50 7.00 -0.94
#